data_AF-A0A1S9U0Q7-F1
#
_entry.id   AF-A0A1S9U0Q7-F1
#
_cell.length_a   1.000
_cell.length_b   1.000
_cell.length_c   1.000
_cell.angle_alpha   90.00
_cell.angle_beta   90.00
_cell.angle_gamma   90.00
#
_symmetry.space_group_name_H-M   'P 1'
#
loop_
_entity.id
_entity.type
_entity.pdbx_description
1 polymer ?
#
loop_
_entity_poly.entity_id
_entity_poly.type
_entity_poly.pdbx_seq_one_letter_code
_entity_poly.pdbx_strand_id
1 'polypeptide(L)'
;MSASKRASGALSKSEDLVRIALFDKLDYEARIKILTTRQNVLQEQLTAIQSLDVVSPFVTEVVEFTKSRIEHELHWITSLMKKI
;
A
#
# COMPACT_ATOMS: atom_id res chain seq x y z
N MET A 1 -30.04 0.12 12.57
CA MET A 1 -29.13 -0.58 13.51
C MET A 1 -28.58 -1.79 12.77
N SER A 2 -27.37 -1.70 12.19
CA SER A 2 -26.09 -2.21 12.73
C SER A 2 -26.07 -3.75 12.89
N ALA A 3 -25.09 -4.52 12.42
CA ALA A 3 -23.76 -4.18 11.87
C ALA A 3 -23.10 -5.38 11.15
N SER A 4 -22.05 -5.05 10.37
CA SER A 4 -20.73 -5.70 10.39
C SER A 4 -20.38 -6.85 9.43
N LYS A 5 -19.35 -6.52 8.63
CA LYS A 5 -18.20 -7.35 8.19
C LYS A 5 -18.42 -8.39 7.08
N ARG A 6 -17.75 -8.12 5.94
CA ARG A 6 -16.60 -8.93 5.51
C ARG A 6 -15.73 -8.22 4.45
N ALA A 7 -14.48 -7.97 4.85
CA ALA A 7 -13.25 -7.92 4.06
C ALA A 7 -13.25 -7.25 2.67
N SER A 8 -12.82 -5.98 2.61
CA SER A 8 -12.38 -5.33 1.36
C SER A 8 -10.84 -5.26 1.25
N GLY A 9 -10.13 -6.29 1.71
CA GLY A 9 -8.70 -6.18 2.05
C GLY A 9 -7.76 -7.29 1.55
N ALA A 10 -8.19 -8.14 0.62
CA ALA A 10 -7.28 -9.07 -0.05
C ALA A 10 -7.76 -9.32 -1.48
N LEU A 11 -7.20 -8.57 -2.42
CA LEU A 11 -7.33 -8.91 -3.83
C LEU A 11 -6.54 -10.19 -4.08
N SER A 12 -7.05 -11.05 -4.95
CA SER A 12 -6.33 -12.28 -5.30
C SER A 12 -5.03 -11.93 -6.02
N LYS A 13 -3.96 -12.70 -5.78
CA LYS A 13 -2.64 -12.50 -6.42
C LYS A 13 -2.75 -12.43 -7.96
N SER A 14 -3.73 -13.08 -8.56
CA SER A 14 -4.06 -12.99 -9.98
C SER A 14 -4.62 -11.64 -10.42
N GLU A 15 -5.50 -11.03 -9.63
CA GLU A 15 -6.06 -9.70 -9.93
C GLU A 15 -4.99 -8.60 -9.81
N ASP A 16 -4.00 -8.79 -8.95
CA ASP A 16 -2.85 -7.89 -8.84
C ASP A 16 -1.96 -7.99 -10.08
N LEU A 17 -1.64 -9.21 -10.54
CA LEU A 17 -0.85 -9.42 -11.76
C LEU A 17 -1.53 -8.87 -13.01
N VAL A 18 -2.85 -9.01 -13.13
CA VAL A 18 -3.63 -8.44 -14.24
C VAL A 18 -3.56 -6.91 -14.22
N ARG A 19 -3.70 -6.27 -13.05
CA ARG A 19 -3.54 -4.81 -12.94
C ARG A 19 -2.14 -4.33 -13.26
N ILE A 20 -1.11 -5.08 -12.84
CA ILE A 20 0.29 -4.79 -13.20
C ILE A 20 0.49 -4.86 -14.71
N ALA A 21 0.02 -5.92 -15.37
CA ALA A 21 0.16 -6.11 -16.81
C ALA A 21 -0.61 -5.05 -17.64
N LEU A 22 -1.69 -4.50 -17.08
CA LEU A 22 -2.47 -3.44 -17.72
C LEU A 22 -2.00 -2.03 -17.37
N PHE A 23 -1.12 -1.88 -16.38
CA PHE A 23 -0.69 -0.55 -15.90
C PHE A 23 -0.05 0.28 -17.03
N ASP A 24 0.73 -0.36 -17.90
CA ASP A 24 1.37 0.31 -19.04
C ASP A 24 0.42 0.56 -20.23
N LYS A 25 -0.84 0.12 -20.14
CA LYS A 25 -1.89 0.43 -21.12
C LYS A 25 -2.80 1.58 -20.66
N LEU A 26 -2.64 2.03 -19.42
CA LEU A 26 -3.39 3.16 -18.88
C LEU A 26 -2.88 4.47 -19.47
N ASP A 27 -3.79 5.44 -19.61
CA ASP A 27 -3.42 6.82 -19.89
C ASP A 27 -2.71 7.47 -18.70
N TYR A 28 -2.10 8.63 -18.95
CA TYR A 28 -1.33 9.39 -17.97
C TYR A 28 -2.13 9.64 -16.68
N GLU A 29 -3.35 10.15 -16.80
CA GLU A 29 -4.20 10.52 -15.66
C GLU A 29 -4.58 9.31 -14.81
N ALA A 30 -4.91 8.19 -15.45
CA ALA A 30 -5.22 6.94 -14.77
C ALA A 30 -4.00 6.41 -14.00
N ARG A 31 -2.78 6.47 -14.58
CA ARG A 31 -1.55 6.06 -13.88
C ARG A 31 -1.31 6.94 -12.65
N ILE A 32 -1.39 8.26 -12.80
CA ILE A 32 -1.20 9.21 -11.68
C ILE A 32 -2.23 8.95 -10.58
N LYS A 33 -3.52 8.82 -10.93
CA LYS A 33 -4.57 8.56 -9.95
C LYS A 33 -4.33 7.28 -9.14
N ILE A 34 -3.92 6.19 -9.78
CA ILE A 34 -3.65 4.92 -9.09
C ILE A 34 -2.46 5.06 -8.16
N LEU A 35 -1.35 5.65 -8.63
CA LEU A 35 -0.15 5.83 -7.81
C LEU A 35 -0.40 6.73 -6.61
N THR A 36 -1.08 7.86 -6.80
CA THR A 36 -1.46 8.77 -5.71
C THR A 36 -2.39 8.10 -4.71
N THR A 37 -3.39 7.36 -5.18
CA THR A 37 -4.31 6.61 -4.29
C THR A 37 -3.54 5.61 -3.42
N ARG A 38 -2.62 4.86 -4.03
CA ARG A 38 -1.82 3.87 -3.30
C ARG A 38 -0.86 4.54 -2.33
N GLN A 39 -0.21 5.64 -2.73
CA GLN A 39 0.67 6.43 -1.87
C GLN A 39 -0.06 6.91 -0.61
N ASN A 40 -1.28 7.44 -0.74
CA ASN A 40 -2.07 7.92 0.39
C ASN A 40 -2.39 6.80 1.38
N VAL A 41 -2.87 5.65 0.87
CA VAL A 41 -3.16 4.46 1.72
C VAL A 41 -1.91 4.00 2.47
N LEU A 42 -0.76 3.94 1.80
CA LEU A 42 0.51 3.54 2.41
C LEU A 42 0.97 4.54 3.47
N GLN A 43 0.78 5.83 3.23
CA GLN A 43 1.14 6.88 4.18
C GLN A 43 0.27 6.80 5.45
N GLU A 44 -1.03 6.57 5.30
CA GLU A 44 -1.95 6.35 6.42
C GLU A 44 -1.56 5.10 7.23
N GLN A 45 -1.21 4.00 6.55
CA GLN A 45 -0.72 2.78 7.20
C GLN A 45 0.59 3.02 7.97
N LEU A 46 1.54 3.76 7.37
CA LEU A 46 2.81 4.08 8.00
C LEU A 46 2.59 4.92 9.27
N THR A 47 1.74 5.94 9.20
CA THR A 47 1.39 6.77 10.37
C THR A 47 0.73 5.94 11.47
N ALA A 48 -0.21 5.04 11.11
CA ALA A 48 -0.84 4.15 12.08
C ALA A 48 0.18 3.24 12.77
N ILE A 49 1.11 2.65 12.02
CA ILE A 49 2.16 1.77 12.57
C ILE A 49 3.12 2.56 13.47
N GLN A 50 3.52 3.76 13.07
CA GLN A 50 4.40 4.63 13.87
C GLN A 50 3.75 5.08 15.19
N SER A 51 2.42 5.08 15.27
CA SER A 51 1.68 5.42 16.49
C SER A 51 1.51 4.25 17.46
N LEU A 52 1.92 3.03 17.08
CA LEU A 52 1.82 1.86 17.96
C LEU A 52 2.87 1.95 19.08
N ASP A 53 2.42 1.80 20.32
CA ASP A 53 3.32 1.58 21.46
C ASP A 53 3.68 0.09 21.52
N VAL A 54 4.88 -0.26 21.04
CA VAL A 54 5.29 -1.64 20.84
C VAL A 54 6.16 -2.11 22.00
N VAL A 55 5.59 -2.93 22.88
CA VAL A 55 6.26 -3.40 24.12
C VAL A 55 6.85 -4.81 24.04
N SER A 56 6.51 -5.59 23.00
CA SER A 56 6.92 -6.98 22.85
C SER A 56 7.92 -7.16 21.71
N PRO A 57 9.09 -7.83 21.92
CA PRO A 57 10.11 -8.00 20.88
C PRO A 57 9.58 -8.65 19.59
N PHE A 58 8.69 -9.63 19.71
CA PHE A 58 8.08 -10.28 18.54
C PHE A 58 7.21 -9.32 17.74
N VAL A 59 6.41 -8.50 18.42
CA VAL A 59 5.55 -7.51 17.75
C VAL A 59 6.40 -6.41 17.13
N THR A 60 7.49 -5.99 17.79
CA THR A 60 8.46 -5.04 17.24
C THR A 60 9.05 -5.54 15.92
N GLU A 61 9.46 -6.81 15.84
CA GLU A 61 10.00 -7.36 14.59
C GLU A 61 8.98 -7.33 13.43
N VAL A 62 7.73 -7.71 13.72
CA VAL A 62 6.64 -7.65 12.72
C VAL A 62 6.35 -6.21 12.28
N VAL A 63 6.35 -5.27 13.22
CA VAL A 63 6.15 -3.83 12.97
C VAL A 63 7.27 -3.29 12.08
N GLU A 64 8.53 -3.55 12.41
CA GLU A 64 9.68 -3.07 11.64
C GLU A 64 9.70 -3.66 10.23
N PHE A 65 9.41 -4.95 10.08
CA PHE A 65 9.28 -5.57 8.75
C PHE A 65 8.17 -4.92 7.93
N THR A 66 7.01 -4.68 8.55
CA THR A 66 5.86 -4.06 7.86
C THR A 66 6.17 -2.62 7.45
N LYS A 67 6.80 -1.85 8.34
CA LYS A 67 7.27 -0.49 8.08
C LYS A 67 8.25 -0.46 6.91
N SER A 68 9.29 -1.30 6.93
CA SER A 68 10.29 -1.38 5.86
C SER A 68 9.67 -1.68 4.49
N ARG A 69 8.68 -2.58 4.44
CA ARG A 69 7.93 -2.88 3.20
C ARG A 69 7.16 -1.66 2.68
N ILE A 70 6.47 -0.94 3.57
CA ILE A 70 5.69 0.25 3.20
C ILE A 70 6.62 1.36 2.69
N GLU A 71 7.72 1.62 3.40
CA GLU A 71 8.71 2.63 3.02
C GLU A 71 9.34 2.33 1.67
N HIS A 72 9.68 1.06 1.42
CA HIS A 72 10.19 0.62 0.12
C HIS A 72 9.16 0.84 -0.99
N GLU A 73 7.89 0.48 -0.77
CA GLU A 73 6.83 0.67 -1.77
C GLU A 73 6.58 2.16 -2.06
N LEU A 74 6.58 3.02 -1.04
CA LEU A 74 6.47 4.48 -1.20
C LEU A 74 7.63 5.04 -2.04
N HIS A 75 8.86 4.58 -1.80
CA HIS A 75 10.01 4.97 -2.60
C HIS A 75 9.87 4.54 -4.06
N TRP A 76 9.41 3.30 -4.27
CA TRP A 76 9.16 2.78 -5.61
C TRP A 76 8.07 3.57 -6.36
N ILE A 77 6.95 3.89 -5.71
CA ILE A 77 5.89 4.74 -6.27
C ILE A 77 6.44 6.11 -6.66
N THR A 78 7.23 6.73 -5.78
CA THR A 78 7.87 8.02 -6.06
C THR A 78 8.80 7.94 -7.28
N SER A 79 9.53 6.82 -7.44
CA SER A 79 10.36 6.57 -8.62
C SER A 79 9.52 6.41 -9.89
N LEU A 80 8.38 5.73 -9.82
CA LEU A 80 7.47 5.57 -10.97
C LEU A 80 6.85 6.89 -11.40
N MET A 81 6.40 7.72 -10.46
CA MET A 81 5.80 9.02 -10.76
C MET A 81 6.77 9.96 -11.49
N LYS A 82 8.09 9.80 -11.29
CA LYS A 82 9.13 10.57 -12.01
C LYS A 82 9.36 10.10 -13.46
N LYS A 83 8.83 8.93 -13.83
CA LYS A 83 9.00 8.30 -15.15
C LYS A 83 7.76 8.41 -16.03
N ILE A 84 6.65 8.88 -15.46
CA ILE A 84 5.41 9.21 -16.18
C ILE A 84 5.53 10.65 -16.65
#